data_AF-A0A528D9I8-F1
#
_entry.id   AF-A0A528D9I8-F1
#
_cell.length_a   1.000
_cell.length_b   1.000
_cell.length_c   1.000
_cell.angle_alpha   90.00
_cell.angle_beta   90.00
_cell.angle_gamma   90.00
#
_symmetry.space_group_name_H-M   'P 1'
#
loop_
_entity.id
_entity.type
_entity.pdbx_description
1 polymer ?
#
loop_
_entity_poly.entity_id
_entity_poly.type
_entity_poly.pdbx_seq_one_letter_code
_entity_poly.pdbx_strand_id
1 'polypeptide(L)'
;ILDAIQRDGRITKLALAEKVGLSPTPCWMRLRKLEKAGIVSGYHASIAMRTIAPVATVLMEVTLASHRQADFDRFERVVRDIPEIVACWSVGGGVDYVLKVMARDID
;
A
#
# COMPACT_ATOMS: atom_id res chain seq x y z
N ILE A 1 3.82 11.56 15.44
CA ILE A 1 4.90 10.84 14.71
C ILE A 1 4.32 10.14 13.50
N LEU A 2 3.47 9.10 13.66
CA LEU A 2 2.86 8.35 12.54
C LEU A 2 2.21 9.27 11.50
N ASP A 3 1.33 10.16 11.94
CA ASP A 3 0.67 11.16 11.12
C ASP A 3 1.63 12.12 10.38
N ALA A 4 2.81 12.40 10.96
CA ALA A 4 3.82 13.24 10.32
C ALA A 4 4.58 12.49 9.22
N ILE A 5 5.03 11.26 9.50
CA ILE A 5 5.79 10.44 8.55
C ILE A 5 4.93 9.88 7.42
N GLN A 6 3.63 9.68 7.64
CA GLN A 6 2.69 9.28 6.58
C GLN A 6 2.49 10.39 5.53
N ARG A 7 2.58 11.66 5.95
CA ARG A 7 2.51 12.81 5.02
C ARG A 7 3.85 13.14 4.39
N ASP A 8 4.94 12.99 5.14
CA ASP A 8 6.30 13.20 4.65
C ASP A 8 7.22 12.10 5.18
N GLY A 9 7.39 11.04 4.39
CA GLY A 9 8.26 9.91 4.74
C GLY A 9 9.75 10.26 4.75
N ARG A 10 10.14 11.42 4.20
CA ARG A 10 11.53 11.91 4.17
C ARG A 10 11.79 13.01 5.20
N ILE A 11 10.83 13.27 6.09
CA ILE A 11 10.94 14.31 7.11
C ILE A 11 12.23 14.14 7.93
N THR A 12 12.96 15.25 8.12
CA THR A 12 14.20 15.21 8.88
C THR A 12 13.93 14.97 10.36
N LYS A 13 14.91 14.44 11.10
CA LYS A 13 14.78 14.20 12.55
C LYS A 13 14.41 15.47 13.31
N LEU A 14 14.98 16.61 12.92
CA LEU A 14 14.74 17.91 13.54
C LEU A 14 13.30 18.38 13.27
N ALA A 15 12.90 18.42 12.00
CA ALA A 15 11.54 18.84 11.61
C ALA A 15 10.45 17.93 12.19
N LEU A 16 10.71 16.62 12.27
CA LEU A 16 9.80 15.68 12.91
C LEU A 16 9.64 15.99 14.40
N ALA A 17 10.74 16.25 15.10
CA ALA A 17 10.75 16.54 16.53
C ALA A 17 10.00 17.84 16.85
N GLU A 18 10.24 18.89 16.07
CA GLU A 18 9.49 20.15 16.13
C GLU A 18 7.99 19.92 15.91
N LYS A 19 7.62 19.19 14.86
CA LYS A 19 6.22 18.92 14.50
C LYS A 19 5.45 18.12 15.56
N VAL A 20 6.13 17.33 16.38
CA VAL A 20 5.49 16.49 17.41
C VAL A 20 5.73 17.00 18.84
N GLY A 21 6.37 18.16 19.01
CA GLY A 21 6.61 18.77 20.32
C GLY A 21 7.56 17.97 21.22
N LEU A 22 8.57 17.31 20.65
CA LEU A 22 9.58 16.55 21.38
C LEU A 22 10.99 17.07 21.06
N SER A 23 11.95 16.79 21.93
CA SER A 23 13.36 16.94 21.55
C SER A 23 13.77 15.85 20.53
N PRO A 24 14.81 16.08 19.70
CA PRO A 24 15.17 15.18 18.61
C PRO A 24 15.46 13.73 19.06
N THR A 25 16.16 13.54 20.18
CA THR A 25 16.56 12.20 20.65
C THR A 25 15.35 11.34 21.08
N PRO A 26 14.45 11.78 21.98
CA PRO A 26 13.23 11.04 22.30
C PRO A 26 12.32 10.79 21.10
N CYS A 27 12.20 11.76 20.19
CA CYS A 27 11.40 11.61 18.98
C CYS A 27 11.94 10.47 18.10
N TRP A 28 13.25 10.48 17.85
CA TRP A 28 13.92 9.44 17.06
C TRP A 28 13.81 8.05 17.70
N MET A 29 13.97 7.96 19.02
CA MET A 29 13.82 6.68 19.74
C MET A 29 12.40 6.13 19.64
N ARG A 30 11.37 6.99 19.68
CA ARG A 30 9.97 6.57 19.47
C ARG A 30 9.75 6.08 18.05
N LEU A 31 10.26 6.78 17.04
CA LEU A 31 10.15 6.33 15.64
C LEU A 31 10.80 4.95 15.45
N ARG A 32 12.03 4.75 15.95
CA ARG A 32 12.70 3.44 15.88
C ARG A 32 11.94 2.32 16.59
N LYS A 33 11.26 2.61 17.70
CA LYS A 33 10.40 1.62 18.37
C LYS A 33 9.21 1.23 17.50
N LEU A 34 8.59 2.19 16.81
CA LEU A 34 7.47 1.93 15.89
C LEU A 34 7.93 1.11 14.67
N GLU A 35 9.09 1.41 14.10
CA GLU A 35 9.71 0.64 13.01
C GLU A 35 10.06 -0.78 13.46
N LYS A 36 10.74 -0.93 14.60
CA LYS A 36 11.11 -2.25 15.13
C LYS A 36 9.89 -3.11 15.49
N ALA A 37 8.80 -2.48 15.90
CA ALA A 37 7.53 -3.15 16.18
C ALA A 37 6.72 -3.51 14.92
N GLY A 38 7.17 -3.13 13.72
CA GLY A 38 6.43 -3.34 12.47
C GLY A 38 5.21 -2.44 12.30
N ILE A 39 4.98 -1.49 13.20
CA ILE A 39 3.89 -0.50 13.10
C ILE A 39 4.15 0.44 11.92
N VAL A 40 5.42 0.80 11.70
CA VAL A 40 5.88 1.39 10.45
C VAL A 40 6.47 0.27 9.60
N SER A 41 5.72 -0.16 8.59
CA SER A 41 6.11 -1.28 7.72
C SER A 41 7.11 -0.87 6.63
N GLY A 42 7.19 0.41 6.27
CA GLY A 42 8.10 0.89 5.24
C GLY A 42 7.89 2.35 4.88
N TYR A 43 8.78 2.87 4.03
CA TYR A 43 8.71 4.21 3.46
C TYR A 43 8.76 4.09 1.93
N HIS A 44 7.79 4.68 1.25
CA HIS A 44 7.63 4.56 -0.20
C HIS A 44 7.43 5.93 -0.82
N ALA A 45 7.89 6.09 -2.07
CA ALA A 45 7.63 7.28 -2.86
C ALA A 45 6.25 7.19 -3.52
N SER A 46 5.49 8.28 -3.51
CA SER A 46 4.30 8.43 -4.36
C SER A 46 4.75 8.93 -5.72
N ILE A 47 4.55 8.11 -6.75
CA ILE A 47 5.03 8.37 -8.11
C ILE A 47 3.86 8.78 -9.00
N ALA A 48 4.00 9.92 -9.68
CA ALA A 48 3.07 10.38 -10.69
C ALA A 48 3.24 9.55 -11.98
N MET A 49 2.77 8.29 -11.99
CA MET A 49 3.03 7.35 -13.08
C MET A 49 2.68 7.89 -14.47
N ARG A 50 1.59 8.67 -14.59
CA ARG A 50 1.14 9.29 -15.85
C ARG A 50 2.14 10.29 -16.46
N THR A 51 3.08 10.83 -15.67
CA THR A 51 4.13 11.72 -16.20
C THR A 51 5.34 10.96 -16.72
N ILE A 52 5.43 9.65 -16.44
CA ILE A 52 6.55 8.78 -16.82
C ILE A 52 6.19 7.95 -18.04
N ALA A 53 4.96 7.41 -18.08
CA ALA A 53 4.47 6.60 -19.18
C ALA A 53 2.95 6.71 -19.34
N PRO A 54 2.42 6.45 -20.56
CA PRO A 54 1.01 6.16 -20.73
C PRO A 54 0.61 4.98 -19.83
N VAL A 55 -0.38 5.19 -18.99
CA VAL A 55 -0.90 4.16 -18.09
C VAL A 55 -2.41 4.32 -17.94
N ALA A 56 -3.13 3.22 -18.12
CA ALA A 56 -4.51 3.04 -17.73
C ALA A 56 -4.55 2.42 -16.32
N THR A 57 -5.49 2.89 -15.50
CA THR A 57 -5.78 2.28 -14.21
C THR A 57 -7.19 1.75 -14.25
N VAL A 58 -7.35 0.45 -14.04
CA VAL A 58 -8.64 -0.23 -14.09
C VAL A 58 -8.93 -0.81 -12.71
N LEU A 59 -10.15 -0.59 -12.24
CA LEU A 59 -10.71 -1.29 -11.08
C LEU A 59 -11.57 -2.43 -11.59
N MET A 60 -11.33 -3.63 -11.10
CA MET A 60 -12.06 -4.83 -11.51
C MET A 60 -12.69 -5.49 -10.29
N GLU A 61 -13.95 -5.86 -10.42
CA GLU A 61 -14.62 -6.75 -9.47
C GLU A 61 -14.46 -8.20 -9.94
N VAL A 62 -14.19 -9.10 -9.00
CA VAL A 62 -14.04 -10.53 -9.28
C VAL A 62 -14.96 -11.31 -8.36
N THR A 63 -15.77 -12.18 -8.94
CA THR A 63 -16.55 -13.20 -8.23
C THR A 63 -16.10 -14.57 -8.72
N LEU A 64 -15.69 -15.43 -7.79
CA LEU A 64 -15.27 -16.79 -8.09
C LEU A 64 -16.50 -17.66 -8.36
N ALA A 65 -16.40 -18.56 -9.32
CA ALA A 65 -17.48 -19.49 -9.63
C ALA A 65 -17.77 -20.48 -8.48
N SER A 66 -16.81 -20.69 -7.58
CA SER A 66 -16.90 -21.59 -6.43
C SER A 66 -16.20 -20.94 -5.23
N HIS A 67 -16.86 -20.99 -4.07
CA HIS A 67 -16.38 -20.40 -2.83
C HIS A 67 -15.77 -21.45 -1.88
N ARG A 68 -15.04 -22.44 -2.43
CA ARG A 68 -14.24 -23.34 -1.59
C ARG A 68 -12.93 -22.65 -1.25
N GLN A 69 -12.41 -22.87 -0.04
CA GLN A 69 -11.14 -22.27 0.42
C GLN A 69 -10.01 -22.45 -0.61
N ALA A 70 -9.90 -23.63 -1.21
CA ALA A 70 -8.88 -23.92 -2.22
C ALA A 70 -8.97 -23.04 -3.49
N ASP A 71 -10.15 -22.55 -3.84
CA ASP A 71 -10.35 -21.66 -4.99
C ASP A 71 -9.86 -20.25 -4.67
N PHE A 72 -10.14 -19.73 -3.47
CA PHE A 72 -9.58 -18.48 -2.94
C PHE A 72 -8.05 -18.54 -2.86
N ASP A 73 -7.49 -19.59 -2.25
CA ASP A 73 -6.04 -19.77 -2.12
C ASP A 73 -5.33 -19.85 -3.49
N ARG A 74 -5.98 -20.44 -4.48
CA ARG A 74 -5.47 -20.48 -5.86
C ARG A 74 -5.52 -19.10 -6.49
N PHE A 75 -6.63 -18.38 -6.37
CA PHE A 75 -6.79 -17.04 -6.92
C PHE A 75 -5.76 -16.06 -6.34
N GLU A 76 -5.63 -16.01 -5.01
CA GLU A 76 -4.71 -15.10 -4.33
C GLU A 76 -3.23 -15.36 -4.67
N ARG A 77 -2.85 -16.62 -4.87
CA ARG A 77 -1.49 -16.97 -5.34
C ARG A 77 -1.23 -16.41 -6.74
N VAL A 78 -2.15 -16.63 -7.68
CA VAL A 78 -1.99 -16.15 -9.05
C VAL A 78 -1.96 -14.63 -9.10
N VAL A 79 -2.87 -13.96 -8.39
CA VAL A 79 -2.95 -12.49 -8.36
C VAL A 79 -1.67 -11.86 -7.83
N ARG A 80 -1.06 -12.46 -6.80
CA ARG A 80 0.18 -11.96 -6.20
C ARG A 80 1.36 -11.95 -7.16
N ASP A 81 1.37 -12.88 -8.13
CA ASP A 81 2.47 -13.06 -9.07
C ASP A 81 2.33 -12.20 -10.34
N ILE A 82 1.23 -11.44 -10.49
CA ILE A 82 0.98 -10.56 -11.65
C ILE A 82 1.38 -9.12 -11.29
N PRO A 83 2.48 -8.58 -11.84
CA PRO A 83 2.99 -7.24 -11.49
C PRO A 83 2.02 -6.09 -11.78
N GLU A 84 1.16 -6.24 -12.79
CA GLU A 84 0.16 -5.25 -13.18
C GLU A 84 -0.95 -5.11 -12.11
N ILE A 85 -1.16 -6.12 -11.27
CA ILE A 85 -2.11 -6.05 -10.16
C ILE A 85 -1.43 -5.40 -8.96
N VAL A 86 -1.58 -4.08 -8.87
CA VAL A 86 -0.91 -3.26 -7.84
C VAL A 86 -1.65 -3.22 -6.50
N ALA A 87 -2.89 -3.70 -6.46
CA ALA A 87 -3.62 -3.95 -5.23
C ALA A 87 -4.74 -4.97 -5.43
N CYS A 88 -5.01 -5.74 -4.38
CA CYS A 88 -6.11 -6.72 -4.31
C CYS A 88 -6.72 -6.65 -2.91
N TRP A 89 -8.02 -6.45 -2.84
CA TRP A 89 -8.77 -6.46 -1.60
C TRP A 89 -9.83 -7.55 -1.67
N SER A 90 -9.82 -8.46 -0.69
CA SER A 90 -10.98 -9.30 -0.42
C SER A 90 -12.06 -8.44 0.22
N VAL A 91 -13.29 -8.55 -0.27
CA VAL A 91 -14.44 -7.78 0.21
C VAL A 91 -15.57 -8.72 0.59
N GLY A 92 -16.36 -8.34 1.60
CA GLY A 92 -17.60 -9.03 1.92
C GLY A 92 -18.74 -8.49 1.06
N GLY A 93 -19.50 -9.36 0.39
CA GLY A 93 -20.65 -8.94 -0.44
C GLY A 93 -20.86 -9.82 -1.66
N GLY A 94 -21.55 -9.29 -2.68
CA GLY A 94 -21.84 -10.00 -3.94
C GLY A 94 -20.65 -10.19 -4.89
N VAL A 95 -19.48 -9.70 -4.51
CA VAL A 95 -18.19 -9.90 -5.20
C VAL A 95 -17.16 -10.31 -4.16
N ASP A 96 -16.18 -11.11 -4.55
CA ASP A 96 -15.18 -11.65 -3.64
C ASP A 96 -13.96 -10.74 -3.51
N TYR A 97 -13.55 -10.11 -4.62
CA TYR A 97 -12.39 -9.24 -4.67
C TYR A 97 -12.61 -7.99 -5.50
N VAL A 98 -11.92 -6.93 -5.11
CA VAL A 98 -11.67 -5.75 -5.95
C VAL A 98 -10.18 -5.69 -6.24
N LEU A 99 -9.82 -5.61 -7.52
CA LEU A 99 -8.45 -5.48 -7.99
C LEU A 99 -8.21 -4.07 -8.53
N LYS A 100 -7.01 -3.55 -8.29
CA LYS A 100 -6.48 -2.39 -9.02
C LYS A 100 -5.39 -2.85 -9.96
N VAL A 101 -5.64 -2.68 -11.26
CA VAL A 101 -4.72 -3.04 -12.33
C VAL A 101 -4.14 -1.77 -12.96
N MET A 102 -2.84 -1.79 -13.24
CA MET A 102 -2.15 -0.75 -14.00
C MET A 102 -1.54 -1.34 -15.26
N ALA A 103 -2.02 -0.90 -16.43
CA ALA A 103 -1.60 -1.36 -17.76
C ALA A 103 -1.26 -0.17 -18.66
N ARG A 104 -0.67 -0.38 -19.84
CA ARG A 104 -0.28 0.71 -20.76
C ARG A 104 -1.51 1.46 -21.31
N ASP A 105 -2.53 0.69 -21.67
CA ASP A 105 -3.80 1.13 -22.25
C ASP A 105 -4.92 0.20 -21.77
N ILE A 106 -6.14 0.43 -22.26
CA ILE A 106 -7.35 -0.35 -21.94
C ILE A 106 -7.54 -1.51 -22.94
N ASP A 107 -6.93 -1.40 -24.13
CA ASP A 107 -7.09 -2.33 -25.25
C ASP A 107 -6.27 -3.62 -25.10
#